data_AF-A0A8J5IIK2-F1
#
_entry.id   AF-A0A8J5IIK2-F1
#
_cell.length_a   1.000
_cell.length_b   1.000
_cell.length_c   1.000
_cell.angle_alpha   90.00
_cell.angle_beta   90.00
_cell.angle_gamma   90.00
#
_symmetry.space_group_name_H-M   'P 1'
#
loop_
_entity.id
_entity.type
_entity.pdbx_description
1 polymer ?
#
loop_
_entity_poly.entity_id
_entity_poly.type
_entity_poly.pdbx_seq_one_letter_code
_entity_poly.pdbx_strand_id
1 'polypeptide(L)'
;MYLALRRSKYRARGEECTRNIDSINREVYKGYLLDSVVPAIKLKWPRRERENVILIQQDNAKPHIGPSDPDILAAGTADGWNIRQALQLRKPVYGIQSRIKAVEYAYEDMDGGTLDDIFLTLQKCMECILKESGGNEYKLPHMGKAKLRTEGKLPKSLSCDREIYTSALAILEKAGRPFLF
;
A
#
# COMPACT_ATOMS: atom_id res chain seq x y z
N MET A 1 -1.88 -10.64 -23.77
CA MET A 1 -1.08 -11.88 -23.80
C MET A 1 -0.54 -12.11 -25.23
N TYR A 2 0.35 -13.09 -25.42
CA TYR A 2 0.88 -13.54 -26.72
C TYR A 2 1.29 -15.01 -26.67
N LEU A 3 1.21 -15.73 -27.79
CA LEU A 3 1.69 -17.11 -27.88
C LEU A 3 3.19 -17.15 -28.17
N ALA A 4 3.92 -17.99 -27.43
CA ALA A 4 5.35 -18.15 -27.60
C ALA A 4 5.73 -18.77 -28.97
N LEU A 5 6.24 -17.97 -29.89
CA LEU A 5 6.60 -18.47 -31.24
C LEU A 5 7.84 -19.41 -31.26
N ARG A 6 8.73 -19.29 -30.27
CA ARG A 6 9.98 -20.06 -30.15
C ARG A 6 10.14 -20.60 -28.73
N ARG A 7 10.72 -21.78 -28.60
CA ARG A 7 11.12 -22.41 -27.33
C ARG A 7 12.28 -21.61 -26.71
N SER A 8 12.24 -21.37 -25.41
CA SER A 8 13.38 -20.84 -24.62
C SER A 8 13.54 -21.64 -23.33
N LYS A 9 14.57 -21.32 -22.53
CA LYS A 9 14.81 -21.93 -21.22
C LYS A 9 13.64 -21.77 -20.25
N TYR A 10 12.83 -20.71 -20.41
CA TYR A 10 11.80 -20.30 -19.44
C TYR A 10 10.37 -20.35 -19.97
N ARG A 11 10.15 -20.73 -21.25
CA ARG A 11 8.83 -20.86 -21.86
C ARG A 11 8.82 -21.82 -23.05
N ALA A 12 7.82 -22.69 -23.12
CA ALA A 12 7.62 -23.63 -24.22
C ALA A 12 7.09 -22.90 -25.46
N ARG A 13 7.29 -23.48 -26.65
CA ARG A 13 6.67 -22.97 -27.88
C ARG A 13 5.16 -23.22 -27.80
N GLY A 14 4.36 -22.19 -28.07
CA GLY A 14 2.90 -22.22 -27.98
C GLY A 14 2.34 -21.88 -26.59
N GLU A 15 3.18 -21.68 -25.57
CA GLU A 15 2.73 -21.26 -24.24
C GLU A 15 2.19 -19.82 -24.28
N GLU A 16 1.04 -19.60 -23.64
CA GLU A 16 0.46 -18.27 -23.49
C GLU A 16 1.27 -17.46 -22.49
N CYS A 17 1.90 -16.39 -22.98
CA CYS A 17 2.78 -15.54 -22.21
C CYS A 17 2.17 -14.13 -22.06
N THR A 18 2.45 -13.50 -20.93
CA THR A 18 2.15 -12.08 -20.73
C THR A 18 3.21 -11.23 -21.44
N ARG A 19 2.79 -10.20 -22.19
CA ARG A 19 3.74 -9.21 -22.71
C ARG A 19 4.19 -8.37 -21.52
N ASN A 20 5.50 -8.16 -21.40
CA ASN A 20 5.98 -7.14 -20.48
C ASN A 20 5.46 -5.78 -20.96
N ILE A 21 5.00 -4.97 -20.02
CA ILE A 21 4.78 -3.55 -20.27
C ILE A 21 6.16 -2.91 -20.18
N ASP A 22 6.66 -2.41 -21.31
CA ASP A 22 8.04 -1.91 -21.41
C ASP A 22 8.31 -0.70 -20.51
N SER A 23 7.27 0.09 -20.19
CA SER A 23 7.31 1.15 -19.19
C SER A 23 5.92 1.38 -18.60
N ILE A 24 5.82 1.36 -17.27
CA ILE A 24 4.61 1.81 -16.57
C ILE A 24 4.66 3.34 -16.55
N ASN A 25 3.91 3.96 -17.46
CA ASN A 25 3.67 5.40 -17.45
C ASN A 25 2.43 5.74 -16.62
N ARG A 26 2.12 7.04 -16.52
CA ARG A 26 1.02 7.53 -15.69
C ARG A 26 -0.33 7.01 -16.18
N GLU A 27 -0.52 6.93 -17.47
CA GLU A 27 -1.77 6.52 -18.11
C GLU A 27 -2.06 5.04 -17.84
N VAL A 28 -1.06 4.18 -17.99
CA VAL A 28 -1.16 2.74 -17.67
C VAL A 28 -1.44 2.55 -16.19
N TYR A 29 -0.73 3.29 -15.32
CA TYR A 29 -0.94 3.21 -13.88
C TYR A 29 -2.35 3.67 -13.48
N LYS A 30 -2.86 4.73 -14.11
CA LYS A 30 -4.23 5.23 -13.95
C LYS A 30 -5.26 4.18 -14.30
N GLY A 31 -5.08 3.52 -15.46
CA GLY A 31 -5.94 2.43 -15.89
C GLY A 31 -6.01 1.31 -14.84
N TYR A 32 -4.88 0.89 -14.27
CA TYR A 32 -4.89 -0.12 -13.21
C TYR A 32 -5.68 0.31 -11.96
N LEU A 33 -5.60 1.58 -11.54
CA LEU A 33 -6.38 2.06 -10.41
C LEU A 33 -7.88 2.04 -10.69
N LEU A 34 -8.28 2.53 -11.87
CA LEU A 34 -9.68 2.65 -12.28
C LEU A 34 -10.33 1.30 -12.60
N ASP A 35 -9.62 0.45 -13.34
CA ASP A 35 -10.18 -0.75 -13.93
C ASP A 35 -9.99 -1.98 -13.05
N SER A 36 -9.01 -1.96 -12.13
CA SER A 36 -8.67 -3.11 -11.29
C SER A 36 -8.78 -2.82 -9.80
N VAL A 37 -8.09 -1.80 -9.29
CA VAL A 37 -7.95 -1.59 -7.83
C VAL A 37 -9.25 -1.11 -7.19
N VAL A 38 -9.82 0.00 -7.68
CA VAL A 38 -11.07 0.55 -7.12
C VAL A 38 -12.22 -0.45 -7.22
N PRO A 39 -12.48 -1.13 -8.37
CA PRO A 39 -13.50 -2.16 -8.45
C PRO A 39 -13.29 -3.32 -7.48
N ALA A 40 -12.04 -3.78 -7.31
CA ALA A 40 -11.74 -4.86 -6.37
C ALA A 40 -12.00 -4.46 -4.91
N ILE A 41 -11.70 -3.22 -4.52
CA ILE A 41 -12.05 -2.67 -3.21
C ILE A 41 -13.57 -2.68 -3.05
N LYS A 42 -14.31 -2.11 -4.01
CA LYS A 42 -15.78 -2.06 -3.92
C LYS A 42 -16.42 -3.45 -3.81
N LEU A 43 -15.80 -4.45 -4.43
CA LEU A 43 -16.26 -5.85 -4.39
C LEU A 43 -15.95 -6.55 -3.06
N LYS A 44 -14.73 -6.37 -2.52
CA LYS A 44 -14.24 -7.15 -1.38
C LYS A 44 -14.38 -6.45 -0.02
N TRP A 45 -14.49 -5.12 0.00
CA TRP A 45 -14.54 -4.34 1.25
C TRP A 45 -15.90 -4.47 1.94
N PRO A 46 -15.97 -4.54 3.28
CA PRO A 46 -17.24 -4.61 4.00
C PRO A 46 -18.17 -3.45 3.65
N ARG A 47 -19.32 -3.75 3.04
CA ARG A 47 -20.27 -2.72 2.55
C ARG A 47 -20.74 -1.75 3.63
N ARG A 48 -20.87 -2.22 4.87
CA ARG A 48 -21.25 -1.41 6.03
C ARG A 48 -20.24 -0.30 6.37
N GLU A 49 -19.02 -0.40 5.85
CA GLU A 49 -17.91 0.52 6.12
C GLU A 49 -17.57 1.39 4.90
N ARG A 50 -18.37 1.33 3.83
CA ARG A 50 -18.06 2.01 2.55
C ARG A 50 -17.97 3.54 2.65
N GLU A 51 -18.67 4.13 3.62
CA GLU A 51 -18.74 5.57 3.85
C GLU A 51 -17.53 6.07 4.68
N ASN A 52 -16.85 5.16 5.38
CA ASN A 52 -15.60 5.47 6.06
C ASN A 52 -14.51 5.78 5.04
N VAL A 53 -13.56 6.64 5.43
CA VAL A 53 -12.42 6.96 4.57
C VAL A 53 -11.56 5.71 4.37
N ILE A 54 -11.42 5.27 3.12
CA ILE A 54 -10.54 4.17 2.71
C ILE A 54 -9.34 4.79 1.99
N LEU A 55 -8.14 4.64 2.56
CA LEU A 55 -6.92 5.21 1.99
C LEU A 55 -6.16 4.17 1.15
N ILE A 56 -5.97 4.47 -0.14
CA ILE A 56 -5.01 3.78 -1.01
C ILE A 56 -3.66 4.45 -0.81
N GLN A 57 -2.78 3.79 -0.08
CA GLN A 57 -1.41 4.25 0.13
C GLN A 57 -0.53 3.89 -1.07
N GLN A 58 0.12 4.89 -1.67
CA GLN A 58 1.03 4.76 -2.81
C GLN A 58 2.43 5.24 -2.46
N ASP A 59 3.44 4.78 -3.23
CA ASP A 59 4.77 5.40 -3.20
C ASP A 59 4.86 6.68 -4.05
N ASN A 60 6.00 7.35 -4.08
CA ASN A 60 6.21 8.55 -4.91
C ASN A 60 6.95 8.22 -6.22
N ALA A 61 6.63 7.09 -6.87
CA ALA A 61 7.20 6.78 -8.16
C ALA A 61 6.71 7.75 -9.25
N LYS A 62 7.58 8.06 -10.22
CA LYS A 62 7.31 9.02 -11.30
C LYS A 62 5.96 8.86 -12.04
N PRO A 63 5.44 7.66 -12.32
CA PRO A 63 4.17 7.52 -13.03
C PRO A 63 2.95 7.83 -12.13
N HIS A 64 3.12 8.15 -10.85
CA HIS A 64 1.98 8.27 -9.95
C HIS A 64 1.15 9.52 -10.20
N ILE A 65 -0.11 9.37 -9.83
CA ILE A 65 -1.19 10.30 -10.08
C ILE A 65 -1.36 11.11 -8.81
N GLY A 66 -1.56 12.42 -8.95
CA GLY A 66 -1.81 13.26 -7.78
C GLY A 66 -3.04 12.77 -7.01
N PRO A 67 -3.07 12.91 -5.68
CA PRO A 67 -4.21 12.48 -4.88
C PRO A 67 -5.53 13.19 -5.27
N SER A 68 -5.41 14.33 -5.96
CA SER A 68 -6.53 15.14 -6.46
C SER A 68 -6.94 14.83 -7.91
N ASP A 69 -6.53 13.71 -8.50
CA ASP A 69 -6.93 13.36 -9.86
C ASP A 69 -8.45 13.14 -9.95
N PRO A 70 -9.14 13.84 -10.85
CA PRO A 70 -10.61 13.88 -10.87
C PRO A 70 -11.23 12.53 -11.18
N ASP A 71 -10.60 11.70 -12.01
CA ASP A 71 -11.16 10.42 -12.41
C ASP A 71 -11.05 9.40 -11.28
N ILE A 72 -9.91 9.39 -10.57
CA ILE A 72 -9.75 8.54 -9.38
C ILE A 72 -10.70 8.97 -8.27
N LEU A 73 -10.85 10.29 -8.06
CA LEU A 73 -11.80 10.82 -7.07
C LEU A 73 -13.26 10.46 -7.43
N ALA A 74 -13.65 10.62 -8.68
CA ALA A 74 -15.00 10.26 -9.14
C ALA A 74 -15.26 8.76 -8.95
N ALA A 75 -14.34 7.90 -9.39
CA ALA A 75 -14.48 6.46 -9.22
C ALA A 75 -14.53 6.03 -7.75
N GLY A 76 -13.69 6.65 -6.90
CA GLY A 76 -13.58 6.36 -5.47
C GLY A 76 -14.73 6.90 -4.61
N THR A 77 -15.48 7.90 -5.11
CA THR A 77 -16.62 8.51 -4.41
C THR A 77 -17.99 8.10 -4.95
N ALA A 78 -18.04 7.45 -6.11
CA ALA A 78 -19.29 6.90 -6.66
C ALA A 78 -19.93 5.87 -5.71
N ASP A 79 -21.26 5.82 -5.69
CA ASP A 79 -22.09 4.85 -4.96
C ASP A 79 -21.95 4.87 -3.43
N GLY A 80 -21.61 6.04 -2.87
CA GLY A 80 -21.44 6.25 -1.43
C GLY A 80 -20.12 5.69 -0.88
N TRP A 81 -19.16 5.40 -1.76
CA TRP A 81 -17.80 5.05 -1.35
C TRP A 81 -17.00 6.31 -0.97
N ASN A 82 -15.99 6.15 -0.12
CA ASN A 82 -15.09 7.24 0.26
C ASN A 82 -13.62 6.79 0.16
N ILE A 83 -13.22 6.40 -1.06
CA ILE A 83 -11.86 5.92 -1.36
C ILE A 83 -10.98 7.11 -1.79
N ARG A 84 -9.83 7.30 -1.13
CA ARG A 84 -8.89 8.40 -1.38
C ARG A 84 -7.45 7.91 -1.48
N GLN A 85 -6.60 8.65 -2.17
CA GLN A 85 -5.16 8.33 -2.27
C GLN A 85 -4.35 9.01 -1.16
N ALA A 86 -3.32 8.34 -0.64
CA ALA A 86 -2.34 8.85 0.31
C ALA A 86 -0.90 8.46 -0.10
N LEU A 87 0.11 9.25 0.25
CA LEU A 87 1.51 9.09 -0.20
C LEU A 87 2.43 8.54 0.91
N GLN A 88 3.26 7.51 0.64
CA GLN A 88 4.45 7.16 1.45
C GLN A 88 5.46 6.17 0.82
N LEU A 89 6.70 6.26 1.34
CA LEU A 89 8.04 5.93 0.79
C LEU A 89 8.36 4.55 0.15
N ARG A 90 9.47 4.59 -0.61
CA ARG A 90 9.92 3.69 -1.69
C ARG A 90 10.77 2.49 -1.23
N LYS A 91 10.67 1.34 -1.95
CA LYS A 91 11.74 0.31 -2.07
C LYS A 91 11.82 -0.24 -3.50
N PRO A 92 13.01 -0.38 -4.10
CA PRO A 92 13.18 -1.01 -5.41
C PRO A 92 13.25 -2.55 -5.31
N VAL A 93 12.80 -3.24 -6.36
CA VAL A 93 12.91 -4.70 -6.51
C VAL A 93 13.23 -5.01 -7.98
N TYR A 94 14.00 -6.06 -8.28
CA TYR A 94 14.51 -6.41 -9.62
C TYR A 94 14.16 -7.86 -10.03
N GLY A 95 13.79 -8.08 -11.31
CA GLY A 95 13.62 -9.40 -11.96
C GLY A 95 12.16 -9.89 -12.18
N ILE A 96 11.61 -9.78 -13.40
CA ILE A 96 10.15 -9.88 -13.66
C ILE A 96 9.51 -11.25 -13.35
N GLN A 97 10.04 -12.37 -13.87
CA GLN A 97 9.31 -13.64 -13.86
C GLN A 97 9.32 -14.36 -12.50
N SER A 98 10.44 -14.29 -11.78
CA SER A 98 10.52 -14.81 -10.41
C SER A 98 9.71 -13.95 -9.44
N ARG A 99 9.61 -12.63 -9.69
CA ARG A 99 8.79 -11.72 -8.89
C ARG A 99 7.30 -11.99 -9.04
N ILE A 100 6.82 -12.26 -10.26
CA ILE A 100 5.39 -12.54 -10.47
C ILE A 100 5.00 -13.79 -9.68
N LYS A 101 5.71 -14.91 -9.87
CA LYS A 101 5.41 -16.15 -9.14
C LYS A 101 5.58 -16.00 -7.63
N ALA A 102 6.63 -15.33 -7.17
CA ALA A 102 6.82 -15.10 -5.74
C ALA A 102 5.71 -14.23 -5.14
N VAL A 103 5.20 -13.23 -5.87
CA VAL A 103 4.08 -12.40 -5.44
C VAL A 103 2.78 -13.18 -5.42
N GLU A 104 2.51 -14.01 -6.44
CA GLU A 104 1.33 -14.88 -6.48
C GLU A 104 1.33 -15.86 -5.30
N TYR A 105 2.43 -16.57 -5.08
CA TYR A 105 2.57 -17.47 -3.92
C TYR A 105 2.42 -16.72 -2.59
N ALA A 106 3.10 -15.58 -2.43
CA ALA A 106 2.98 -14.79 -1.21
C ALA A 106 1.56 -14.24 -1.00
N TYR A 107 0.82 -13.94 -2.06
CA TYR A 107 -0.57 -13.50 -1.96
C TYR A 107 -1.49 -14.63 -1.51
N GLU A 108 -1.31 -15.84 -2.05
CA GLU A 108 -2.12 -17.00 -1.70
C GLU A 108 -1.81 -17.56 -0.31
N ASP A 109 -0.53 -17.54 0.10
CA ASP A 109 -0.05 -18.08 1.38
C ASP A 109 -0.26 -17.12 2.56
N MET A 110 -0.39 -15.81 2.31
CA MET A 110 -0.47 -14.81 3.36
C MET A 110 -1.84 -14.82 4.05
N ASP A 111 -1.85 -15.19 5.33
CA ASP A 111 -3.04 -15.18 6.17
C ASP A 111 -3.37 -13.77 6.70
N GLY A 112 -4.64 -13.56 7.06
CA GLY A 112 -5.11 -12.28 7.60
C GLY A 112 -4.43 -11.86 8.91
N GLY A 113 -4.01 -12.81 9.75
CA GLY A 113 -3.27 -12.51 10.98
C GLY A 113 -1.88 -11.94 10.72
N THR A 114 -1.19 -12.41 9.67
CA THR A 114 0.07 -11.83 9.20
C THR A 114 -0.13 -10.39 8.72
N LEU A 115 -1.22 -10.10 7.99
CA LEU A 115 -1.55 -8.73 7.57
C LEU A 115 -1.81 -7.80 8.76
N ASP A 116 -2.56 -8.24 9.77
CA ASP A 116 -2.76 -7.49 11.01
C ASP A 116 -1.42 -7.19 11.71
N ASP A 117 -0.53 -8.18 11.76
CA ASP A 117 0.79 -8.04 12.37
C ASP A 117 1.67 -7.03 11.63
N ILE A 118 1.65 -7.04 10.31
CA ILE A 118 2.37 -6.07 9.46
C ILE A 118 1.81 -4.67 9.68
N PHE A 119 0.48 -4.51 9.70
CA PHE A 119 -0.16 -3.21 9.87
C PHE A 119 0.17 -2.57 11.24
N LEU A 120 0.09 -3.33 12.32
CA LEU A 120 0.47 -2.86 13.65
C LEU A 120 1.96 -2.53 13.76
N THR A 121 2.81 -3.31 13.09
CA THR A 121 4.26 -3.04 13.03
C THR A 121 4.53 -1.74 12.29
N LEU A 122 3.86 -1.50 11.16
CA LEU A 122 3.97 -0.26 10.40
C LEU A 122 3.58 0.95 11.26
N GLN A 123 2.45 0.88 11.98
CA GLN A 123 2.02 1.95 12.88
C GLN A 123 3.04 2.22 14.00
N LYS A 124 3.67 1.17 14.57
CA LYS A 124 4.74 1.36 15.55
C LYS A 124 6.01 1.96 14.94
N CYS A 125 6.40 1.57 13.73
CA CYS A 125 7.51 2.21 13.04
C CYS A 125 7.23 3.70 12.79
N MET A 126 6.02 4.07 12.39
CA MET A 126 5.63 5.48 12.24
C MET A 126 5.77 6.25 13.56
N GLU A 127 5.32 5.69 14.69
CA GLU A 127 5.51 6.29 16.01
C GLU A 127 6.99 6.50 16.34
N CYS A 128 7.86 5.51 16.05
CA CYS A 128 9.30 5.63 16.22
C CYS A 128 9.92 6.71 15.33
N ILE A 129 9.51 6.80 14.07
CA ILE A 129 9.98 7.85 13.15
C ILE A 129 9.65 9.23 13.72
N LEU A 130 8.45 9.41 14.28
CA LEU A 130 8.06 10.68 14.91
C LEU A 130 8.93 10.99 16.14
N LYS A 131 9.24 10.00 16.99
CA LYS A 131 10.16 10.14 18.13
C LYS A 131 11.55 10.57 17.71
N GLU A 132 12.04 10.01 16.60
CA GLU A 132 13.36 10.32 16.04
C GLU A 132 13.33 11.51 15.05
N SER A 133 12.30 12.37 15.11
CA SER A 133 12.21 13.58 14.27
C SER A 133 12.33 13.33 12.75
N GLY A 134 11.83 12.19 12.28
CA GLY A 134 11.93 11.77 10.88
C GLY A 134 13.17 10.90 10.56
N GLY A 135 14.02 10.63 11.55
CA GLY A 135 15.18 9.78 11.43
C GLY A 135 14.85 8.28 11.30
N ASN A 136 15.88 7.50 10.96
CA ASN A 136 15.80 6.03 10.85
C ASN A 136 16.54 5.31 11.98
N GLU A 137 17.01 6.06 12.99
CA GLU A 137 17.79 5.53 14.11
C GLU A 137 16.88 4.98 15.21
N TYR A 138 16.08 3.99 14.88
CA TYR A 138 15.25 3.28 15.85
C TYR A 138 15.37 1.77 15.68
N LYS A 139 15.25 1.05 16.79
CA LYS A 139 15.09 -0.40 16.76
C LYS A 139 13.66 -0.73 16.38
N LEU A 140 13.47 -1.83 15.64
CA LEU A 140 12.14 -2.30 15.31
C LEU A 140 11.34 -2.55 16.60
N PRO A 141 10.21 -1.86 16.79
CA PRO A 141 9.44 -1.94 18.02
C PRO A 141 8.72 -3.29 18.14
N HIS A 142 8.87 -3.95 19.29
CA HIS A 142 8.21 -5.22 19.58
C HIS A 142 7.07 -5.01 20.58
N MET A 143 5.87 -5.54 20.28
CA MET A 143 4.68 -5.39 21.13
C MET A 143 4.01 -6.71 21.52
N GLY A 144 4.67 -7.85 21.28
CA GLY A 144 4.15 -9.16 21.70
C GLY A 144 2.82 -9.53 21.03
N LYS A 145 2.68 -9.25 19.73
CA LYS A 145 1.42 -9.39 18.97
C LYS A 145 0.80 -10.78 19.10
N ALA A 146 1.60 -11.85 19.02
CA ALA A 146 1.14 -13.21 19.21
C ALA A 146 0.44 -13.42 20.57
N LYS A 147 1.05 -12.92 21.67
CA LYS A 147 0.47 -13.01 23.01
C LYS A 147 -0.86 -12.25 23.09
N LEU A 148 -0.90 -11.01 22.59
CA LEU A 148 -2.11 -10.20 22.58
C LEU A 148 -3.24 -10.85 21.77
N ARG A 149 -2.90 -11.51 20.66
CA ARG A 149 -3.86 -12.25 19.82
C ARG A 149 -4.43 -13.45 20.58
N THR A 150 -3.59 -14.26 21.23
CA THR A 150 -4.03 -15.40 22.06
C THR A 150 -4.96 -14.96 23.19
N GLU A 151 -4.73 -13.77 23.77
CA GLU A 151 -5.58 -13.20 24.81
C GLU A 151 -6.84 -12.49 24.27
N GLY A 152 -7.03 -12.39 22.96
CA GLY A 152 -8.15 -11.65 22.35
C GLY A 152 -8.06 -10.12 22.52
N LYS A 153 -6.87 -9.59 22.83
CA LYS A 153 -6.61 -8.16 23.13
C LYS A 153 -5.80 -7.46 22.06
N LEU A 154 -5.56 -8.08 20.91
CA LEU A 154 -4.82 -7.45 19.83
C LEU A 154 -5.63 -6.26 19.28
N PRO A 155 -5.10 -5.02 19.35
CA PRO A 155 -5.82 -3.86 18.85
C PRO A 155 -5.88 -3.88 17.32
N LYS A 156 -6.92 -3.29 16.75
CA LYS A 156 -7.04 -3.11 15.28
C LYS A 156 -6.20 -1.94 14.77
N SER A 157 -5.93 -0.97 15.63
CA SER A 157 -5.14 0.21 15.33
C SER A 157 -4.51 0.74 16.61
N LEU A 158 -3.34 1.36 16.49
CA LEU A 158 -2.63 1.98 17.59
C LEU A 158 -2.91 3.48 17.67
N SER A 159 -3.04 4.00 18.88
CA SER A 159 -3.05 5.44 19.13
C SER A 159 -1.62 5.97 19.12
N CYS A 160 -1.40 7.10 18.46
CA CYS A 160 -0.18 7.88 18.63
C CYS A 160 -0.29 8.74 19.89
N ASP A 161 0.80 8.82 20.65
CA ASP A 161 0.89 9.77 21.76
C ASP A 161 0.73 11.21 21.25
N ARG A 162 -0.06 12.02 21.96
CA ARG A 162 -0.42 13.37 21.54
C ARG A 162 0.78 14.30 21.56
N GLU A 163 1.67 14.17 22.54
CA GLU A 163 2.85 15.02 22.72
C GLU A 163 3.85 14.76 21.59
N ILE A 164 4.03 13.49 21.22
CA ILE A 164 4.85 13.08 20.08
C ILE A 164 4.32 13.66 18.78
N TYR A 165 3.00 13.54 18.56
CA TYR A 165 2.35 14.09 17.38
C TYR A 165 2.52 15.62 17.29
N THR A 166 2.28 16.34 18.38
CA THR A 166 2.46 17.80 18.42
C THR A 166 3.90 18.22 18.19
N SER A 167 4.87 17.48 18.73
CA SER A 167 6.29 17.76 18.54
C SER A 167 6.70 17.59 17.08
N ALA A 168 6.21 16.54 16.41
CA ALA A 168 6.47 16.32 14.99
C ALA A 168 5.87 17.41 14.11
N LEU A 169 4.64 17.88 14.40
CA LEU A 169 4.04 19.01 13.68
C LEU A 169 4.88 20.29 13.81
N ALA A 170 5.36 20.60 15.01
CA ALA A 170 6.22 21.77 15.23
C ALA A 170 7.54 21.69 14.43
N ILE A 171 8.11 20.50 14.26
CA ILE A 171 9.30 20.28 13.42
C ILE A 171 8.98 20.55 11.94
N LEU A 172 7.85 20.05 11.46
CA LEU A 172 7.41 20.23 10.07
C LEU A 172 7.10 21.70 9.74
N GLU A 173 6.44 22.41 10.66
CA GLU A 173 6.19 23.86 10.53
C GLU A 173 7.50 24.64 10.44
N LYS A 174 8.47 24.37 11.33
CA LYS A 174 9.81 24.98 11.28
C LYS A 174 10.54 24.70 9.97
N ALA A 175 10.33 23.52 9.38
CA ALA A 175 10.92 23.12 8.11
C ALA A 175 10.19 23.71 6.88
N GLY A 176 9.16 24.54 7.07
CA GLY A 176 8.38 25.11 5.97
C GLY A 176 7.53 24.08 5.23
N ARG A 177 7.19 22.96 5.88
CA ARG A 177 6.38 21.86 5.31
C ARG A 177 5.10 21.68 6.14
N PRO A 178 4.19 22.68 6.18
CA PRO A 178 2.96 22.55 6.92
C PRO A 178 2.16 21.34 6.41
N PHE A 179 1.60 20.57 7.32
CA PHE A 179 0.76 19.43 6.99
C PHE A 179 -0.54 19.95 6.37
N LEU A 180 -0.73 19.73 5.07
CA LEU A 180 -1.95 20.08 4.35
C LEU A 180 -2.70 18.78 4.06
N PHE A 181 -3.89 18.62 4.64
CA PHE A 181 -4.85 17.60 4.22
C PHE A 181 -5.66 18.09 3.02
#